data_AF-A0A645E2G5-F1
#
_entry.id   AF-A0A645E2G5-F1
#
_cell.length_a   1.000
_cell.length_b   1.000
_cell.length_c   1.000
_cell.angle_alpha   90.00
_cell.angle_beta   90.00
_cell.angle_gamma   90.00
#
_symmetry.space_group_name_H-M   'P 1'
#
loop_
_entity.id
_entity.type
_entity.pdbx_description
1 polymer ?
#
loop_
_entity_poly.entity_id
_entity_poly.type
_entity_poly.pdbx_seq_one_letter_code
_entity_poly.pdbx_strand_id
1 'polypeptide(L)' 'MDTATIEQLVVLSNMESINAVLIHQGLSQSGRLIQLNKIAITQMRSLLGNANFKKLTL' A
#
# COMPACT_ATOMS: atom_id res chain seq x y z
N MET A 1 -11.73 3.02 -18.32
CA MET A 1 -11.62 3.39 -16.89
C MET A 1 -11.23 2.12 -16.17
N ASP A 2 -9.94 1.96 -15.85
CA ASP A 2 -9.55 0.92 -14.90
C ASP A 2 -9.91 1.42 -13.52
N THR A 3 -11.03 0.92 -13.00
CA THR A 3 -11.44 1.20 -11.62
C THR A 3 -10.46 0.50 -10.69
N ALA A 4 -9.79 1.27 -9.83
CA ALA A 4 -8.96 0.70 -8.77
C ALA A 4 -9.85 -0.09 -7.80
N THR A 5 -9.38 -1.26 -7.36
CA THR A 5 -10.10 -2.02 -6.34
C THR A 5 -10.07 -1.27 -5.01
N ILE A 6 -10.99 -1.58 -4.09
CA ILE A 6 -11.00 -0.95 -2.76
C ILE A 6 -9.67 -1.19 -2.04
N GLU A 7 -9.07 -2.37 -2.20
CA GLU A 7 -7.76 -2.70 -1.65
C GLU A 7 -6.67 -1.76 -2.21
N GLN A 8 -6.68 -1.52 -3.52
CA GLN A 8 -5.72 -0.59 -4.16
C GLN A 8 -5.89 0.84 -3.66
N LEU A 9 -7.13 1.30 -3.45
CA LEU A 9 -7.42 2.63 -2.91
C LEU A 9 -6.95 2.77 -1.45
N VAL A 10 -7.13 1.74 -0.62
CA VAL A 10 -6.62 1.71 0.76
C VAL A 10 -5.09 1.78 0.78
N VAL A 11 -4.42 0.99 -0.04
CA VAL A 11 -2.95 1.01 -0.13
C VAL A 11 -2.46 2.38 -0.61
N LEU A 12 -3.15 2.99 -1.58
CA LEU A 12 -2.81 4.32 -2.09
C LEU A 12 -2.93 5.40 -1.00
N SER A 13 -4.06 5.46 -0.28
CA SER A 13 -4.26 6.43 0.80
C SER A 13 -3.22 6.27 1.92
N ASN A 14 -2.86 5.02 2.26
CA ASN A 14 -1.79 4.75 3.21
C ASN A 14 -0.42 5.21 2.68
N MET A 15 -0.13 4.99 1.40
CA MET A 15 1.12 5.43 0.78
C MET A 15 1.26 6.95 0.77
N GLU A 16 0.18 7.70 0.53
CA GLU A 16 0.20 9.18 0.57
C GLU A 16 0.59 9.69 1.96
N SER A 17 -0.05 9.14 3.00
CA SER A 17 0.23 9.47 4.39
C SER A 17 1.67 9.15 4.78
N ILE A 18 2.16 7.97 4.41
CA ILE A 18 3.55 7.54 4.69
C ILE A 18 4.54 8.40 3.92
N ASN A 19 4.29 8.70 2.65
CA ASN A 19 5.17 9.55 1.85
C ASN A 19 5.32 10.94 2.48
N ALA A 20 4.24 11.52 3.03
CA ALA A 20 4.30 12.79 3.76
C ALA A 20 5.24 12.71 4.97
N VAL A 21 5.13 11.65 5.78
CA VAL A 21 6.04 11.43 6.92
C VAL A 21 7.50 11.28 6.46
N LEU A 22 7.75 10.50 5.40
CA LEU A 22 9.10 10.31 4.87
C LEU A 22 9.69 11.59 4.27
N ILE A 23 8.86 12.47 3.69
CA ILE A 23 9.26 13.81 3.26
C ILE A 23 9.71 14.63 4.48
N HIS A 24 8.90 14.66 5.56
CA HIS A 24 9.24 15.38 6.78
C HIS A 24 10.51 14.86 7.47
N GLN A 25 10.82 13.57 7.33
CA GLN A 25 12.06 12.96 7.80
C GLN A 25 13.29 13.26 6.94
N GLY A 26 13.13 14.01 5.83
CA GLY A 26 14.24 14.40 4.97
C GLY A 26 14.76 13.28 4.07
N LEU A 27 14.01 12.18 3.89
CA LEU A 27 14.44 11.11 2.99
C LEU A 27 14.46 11.58 1.54
N SER A 28 15.52 11.20 0.82
CA SER A 28 15.63 11.41 -0.63
C SER A 28 14.48 10.74 -1.36
N GLN A 29 14.05 11.31 -2.48
CA GLN A 29 12.96 10.76 -3.29
C GLN A 29 13.19 9.28 -3.65
N SER A 30 14.42 8.91 -4.03
CA SER A 30 14.79 7.53 -4.34
C SER A 30 14.65 6.61 -3.12
N GLY A 31 15.08 7.07 -1.93
CA GLY A 31 14.90 6.35 -0.68
C GLY A 31 13.41 6.14 -0.34
N ARG A 32 12.59 7.18 -0.53
CA ARG A 32 11.13 7.08 -0.32
C ARG A 32 10.48 6.10 -1.27
N LEU A 33 10.82 6.13 -2.57
CA LEU A 33 10.27 5.21 -3.57
C LEU A 33 10.56 3.75 -3.22
N ILE A 34 11.78 3.44 -2.77
CA ILE A 34 12.15 2.08 -2.35
C ILE A 34 11.31 1.64 -1.15
N GLN A 35 11.13 2.50 -0.14
CA GLN A 35 10.33 2.17 1.04
C GLN A 35 8.84 2.02 0.70
N LEU A 36 8.28 2.97 -0.04
CA LEU A 36 6.88 2.95 -0.46
C LEU A 36 6.57 1.68 -1.27
N ASN A 37 7.47 1.26 -2.17
CA ASN A 37 7.30 0.01 -2.92
C ASN A 37 7.27 -1.23 -2.02
N LYS A 38 8.19 -1.34 -1.06
CA LYS A 38 8.22 -2.45 -0.08
C LYS A 38 6.94 -2.49 0.76
N ILE A 39 6.48 -1.32 1.21
CA ILE A 39 5.26 -1.18 2.00
C ILE A 39 4.03 -1.55 1.17
N ALA A 40 3.93 -1.07 -0.07
CA ALA A 40 2.83 -1.38 -0.98
C ALA A 40 2.73 -2.89 -1.26
N ILE A 41 3.85 -3.55 -1.54
CA ILE A 41 3.90 -5.01 -1.74
C ILE A 41 3.39 -5.74 -0.50
N THR A 42 3.85 -5.34 0.68
CA THR A 42 3.44 -5.96 1.95
C THR A 42 1.94 -5.79 2.20
N GLN A 43 1.42 -4.58 2.01
CA GLN A 43 -0.01 -4.32 2.20
C GLN A 43 -0.88 -5.06 1.18
N MET A 44 -0.51 -5.08 -0.10
CA MET A 44 -1.21 -5.83 -1.14
C MET A 44 -1.23 -7.33 -0.84
N ARG A 45 -0.10 -7.90 -0.39
CA ARG A 45 -0.04 -9.32 0.01
C ARG A 45 -0.94 -9.62 1.21
N SER A 46 -1.00 -8.72 2.19
CA SER A 46 -1.87 -8.87 3.37
C SER A 46 -3.35 -8.80 2.99
N LEU A 47 -3.73 -7.80 2.18
CA LEU A 47 -5.11 -7.59 1.75
C LEU A 47 -5.61 -8.73 0.85
N LEU A 48 -4.82 -9.15 -0.14
CA LEU A 48 -5.16 -10.26 -1.03
C LEU A 48 -5.09 -11.62 -0.32
N GLY A 49 -4.15 -11.79 0.61
CA GLY A 49 -4.08 -12.99 1.46
C GLY A 49 -5.33 -13.12 2.33
N ASN A 50 -5.73 -12.04 3.01
CA ASN A 50 -6.95 -12.00 3.84
C ASN A 50 -8.24 -12.13 3.02
N ALA A 51 -8.29 -11.58 1.80
CA ALA A 51 -9.44 -11.71 0.91
C ALA A 51 -9.70 -13.17 0.52
N ASN A 52 -8.64 -13.96 0.27
CA ASN A 52 -8.76 -15.39 -0.01
C ASN A 52 -9.24 -16.18 1.22
N PHE A 53 -8.83 -15.81 2.43
CA PHE A 53 -9.33 -16.42 3.67
C PHE A 53 -10.83 -16.15 3.90
N LYS A 54 -11.33 -14.94 3.64
CA LYS A 54 -12.76 -14.62 3.76
C LYS A 54 -13.65 -15.40 2.78
N LYS A 55 -13.12 -15.81 1.62
CA LYS A 55 -13.89 -16.55 0.60
C LYS A 55 -14.10 -18.03 0.95
N LEU A 56 -13.32 -18.56 1.90
CA LEU A 56 -13.39 -19.96 2.35
C LEU A 56 -14.31 -20.16 3.57
N THR A 57 -14.94 -19.11 4.09
CA THR A 57 -15.84 -19.16 5.26
C THR A 57 -17.29 -18.79 4.93
N LEU A 58 -17.68 -18.90 3.66
CA LEU A 58 -19.06 -18.72 3.18
C LEU A 58 -19.54 -20.00 2.49
#